data_AF-A0A915DY06-F1
#
_entry.id   AF-A0A915DY06-F1
#
_cell.length_a   1.000
_cell.length_b   1.000
_cell.length_c   1.000
_cell.angle_alpha   90.00
_cell.angle_beta   90.00
_cell.angle_gamma   90.00
#
_symmetry.space_group_name_H-M   'P 1'
#
loop_
_entity.id
_entity.type
_entity.pdbx_description
1 polymer ?
#
loop_
_entity_poly.entity_id
_entity_poly.type
_entity_poly.pdbx_seq_one_letter_code
_entity_poly.pdbx_strand_id
1 'polypeptide(L)'
;METEQHDKGVEKQENEPAASASSPMADQNVEEIQIVSKKIRLLPELPEFDPDFYEWKKDFWRNQMKHIKNVVAPMVDQSELAFRMFLRRHGADLCYTPMIHAHLFVNDFTYRKTAFSTTQKDRPLIVQFCANDPDVLLDACRLVEGYCDGVDLNLGCPQLIAKRGRYGAYLQESPELISSMVAKVFKHCRLPLSAKIRVLDTVEQTIEYAKMIQDSGASMIAVHGRVRHQRGLADWTIIQKVKEALNIPVIANGNIQMVGDAERCLQATGVDAVMSAEGLLANPMLFDGQHVNSCHVASEYLEYADKYKAGVSAIRAHIFRICHYRLLKYNDLREKNSYIFTLDEFRALLLELEMRTQADIEQQGMEDSELVEMTPSWFCKPYVRPHVSTDDQPAVEKTFRTQRNAELQKLSEELGISKRQLRRRERRQLESKKKINCKLTYPRCERCKQPASPNCLNRMCRKCCKWVCLRNVVNCQTHNLDHQTLLAKKKMYASGLGVTVEELLHSETTEDERIIGLKHVKREKNLKTDLMRSPAELNGQDKKESQLSNVMITHSNR
;
A
#
# COMPACT_ATOMS: atom_id res chain seq x y z
N MET A 1 -43.19 67.87 -30.02
CA MET A 1 -43.27 69.04 -29.13
C MET A 1 -43.95 68.51 -27.88
N GLU A 2 -43.33 68.26 -26.76
CA GLU A 2 -42.14 68.75 -26.03
C GLU A 2 -41.72 67.57 -25.11
N THR A 3 -40.45 67.11 -25.02
CA THR A 3 -39.35 67.61 -24.13
C THR A 3 -39.82 67.71 -22.66
N GLU A 4 -39.18 67.25 -21.59
CA GLU A 4 -37.79 67.18 -21.10
C GLU A 4 -37.78 66.17 -19.92
N GLN A 5 -36.83 65.26 -19.67
CA GLN A 5 -35.43 65.36 -19.21
C GLN A 5 -35.12 66.14 -17.91
N HIS A 6 -34.40 65.43 -17.02
CA HIS A 6 -33.50 65.84 -15.93
C HIS A 6 -34.08 66.18 -14.54
N ASP A 7 -33.34 66.07 -13.44
CA ASP A 7 -32.22 65.24 -12.93
C ASP A 7 -31.98 65.79 -11.49
N LYS A 8 -31.42 64.96 -10.61
CA LYS A 8 -30.76 65.25 -9.31
C LYS A 8 -31.60 65.46 -8.05
N GLY A 9 -31.51 64.44 -7.18
CA GLY A 9 -31.59 64.56 -5.72
C GLY A 9 -30.78 63.44 -5.08
N VAL A 10 -29.65 63.79 -4.46
CA VAL A 10 -28.76 62.90 -3.70
C VAL A 10 -29.33 62.70 -2.31
N GLU A 11 -29.56 61.45 -1.88
CA GLU A 11 -29.80 61.12 -0.47
C GLU A 11 -29.02 59.88 -0.03
N LYS A 12 -28.68 59.91 1.26
CA LYS A 12 -27.56 59.26 1.94
C LYS A 12 -27.85 57.78 2.23
N GLN A 13 -26.84 56.93 2.07
CA GLN A 13 -26.84 55.57 2.61
C GLN A 13 -26.65 55.60 4.12
N GLU A 14 -27.63 55.09 4.86
CA GLU A 14 -27.56 54.84 6.29
C GLU A 14 -26.92 53.47 6.56
N ASN A 15 -25.97 53.46 7.50
CA ASN A 15 -25.25 52.28 7.99
C ASN A 15 -26.13 51.47 8.95
N GLU A 16 -26.28 50.17 8.69
CA GLU A 16 -26.81 49.19 9.65
C GLU A 16 -25.72 48.63 10.59
N PRO A 17 -26.06 48.22 11.82
CA PRO A 17 -25.09 48.06 12.91
C PRO A 17 -24.41 46.69 12.94
N ALA A 18 -23.16 46.72 13.42
CA ALA A 18 -22.27 45.59 13.60
C ALA A 18 -22.83 44.51 14.55
N ALA A 19 -22.99 43.29 14.03
CA ALA A 19 -23.28 42.11 14.81
C ALA A 19 -22.03 41.65 15.58
N SER A 20 -22.21 41.53 16.89
CA SER A 20 -21.22 41.10 17.88
C SER A 20 -20.63 39.72 17.57
N ALA A 21 -19.30 39.64 17.65
CA ALA A 21 -18.49 38.44 17.52
C ALA A 21 -18.94 37.31 18.46
N SER A 22 -19.53 36.28 17.88
CA SER A 22 -19.60 34.95 18.49
C SER A 22 -18.31 34.19 18.17
N SER A 23 -17.68 33.67 19.23
CA SER A 23 -16.45 32.89 19.20
C SER A 23 -16.56 31.72 18.19
N PRO A 24 -15.52 31.41 17.40
CA PRO A 24 -15.55 30.25 16.51
C PRO A 24 -15.47 28.99 17.38
N MET A 25 -16.64 28.40 17.65
CA MET A 25 -16.73 27.02 18.09
C MET A 25 -16.06 26.18 17.00
N ALA A 26 -14.84 25.73 17.31
CA ALA A 26 -14.07 24.86 16.46
C ALA A 26 -14.90 23.61 16.12
N ASP A 27 -15.22 23.45 14.84
CA ASP A 27 -15.77 22.21 14.28
C ASP A 27 -14.65 21.15 14.31
N GLN A 28 -14.35 20.65 15.51
CA GLN A 28 -13.43 19.53 15.74
C GLN A 28 -14.20 18.21 15.64
N ASN A 29 -14.85 17.98 14.49
CA ASN A 29 -15.05 16.60 14.06
C ASN A 29 -13.69 16.05 13.66
N VAL A 30 -12.97 15.46 14.62
CA VAL A 30 -11.72 14.74 14.37
C VAL A 30 -12.02 13.65 13.34
N GLU A 31 -11.50 13.84 12.13
CA GLU A 31 -11.74 12.95 11.01
C GLU A 31 -11.12 11.57 11.31
N GLU A 32 -11.96 10.59 11.66
CA GLU A 32 -11.51 9.28 12.12
C GLU A 32 -10.94 8.45 10.96
N ILE A 33 -9.68 8.00 11.11
CA ILE A 33 -9.05 7.07 10.18
C ILE A 33 -9.64 5.67 10.40
N GLN A 34 -10.29 5.15 9.36
CA GLN A 34 -10.91 3.84 9.35
C GLN A 34 -9.95 2.80 8.76
N ILE A 35 -9.93 1.62 9.39
CA ILE A 35 -9.25 0.41 8.90
C ILE A 35 -10.20 -0.77 9.00
N VAL A 36 -9.99 -1.80 8.19
CA VAL A 36 -10.77 -3.04 8.29
C VAL A 36 -10.44 -3.75 9.61
N SER A 37 -11.46 -3.91 10.47
CA SER A 37 -11.31 -4.52 11.80
C SER A 37 -10.81 -5.97 11.75
N LYS A 38 -9.96 -6.33 12.73
CA LYS A 38 -9.45 -7.70 12.92
C LYS A 38 -10.56 -8.74 13.12
N LYS A 39 -11.70 -8.32 13.67
CA LYS A 39 -12.79 -9.22 14.08
C LYS A 39 -13.84 -9.45 13.00
N ILE A 40 -13.72 -8.85 11.81
CA ILE A 40 -14.70 -9.05 10.74
C ILE A 40 -14.67 -10.53 10.33
N ARG A 41 -15.81 -11.20 10.52
CA ARG A 41 -16.07 -12.55 10.03
C ARG A 41 -17.01 -12.43 8.84
N LEU A 42 -16.57 -12.93 7.70
CA LEU A 42 -17.44 -13.10 6.56
C LEU A 42 -18.45 -14.20 6.89
N LEU A 43 -19.72 -13.96 6.57
CA LEU A 43 -20.74 -14.99 6.71
C LEU A 43 -20.44 -16.10 5.69
N PRO A 44 -20.55 -17.38 6.10
CA PRO A 44 -20.27 -18.52 5.22
C PRO A 44 -21.27 -18.60 4.07
N GLU A 45 -22.51 -18.18 4.29
CA GLU A 45 -23.50 -18.03 3.23
C GLU A 45 -23.20 -16.77 2.41
N LEU A 46 -23.19 -16.95 1.08
CA LEU A 46 -23.01 -15.84 0.15
C LEU A 46 -24.35 -15.12 -0.01
N PRO A 47 -24.37 -13.78 0.03
CA PRO A 47 -25.60 -13.04 -0.19
C PRO A 47 -26.06 -13.25 -1.64
N GLU A 48 -27.37 -13.33 -1.81
CA GLU A 48 -28.03 -13.16 -3.11
C GLU A 48 -28.82 -11.86 -3.07
N PHE A 49 -28.81 -11.15 -4.19
CA PHE A 49 -29.52 -9.89 -4.35
C PHE A 49 -30.69 -10.07 -5.32
N ASP A 50 -31.67 -9.19 -5.23
CA ASP A 50 -32.79 -9.15 -6.17
C ASP A 50 -32.35 -8.59 -7.55
N PRO A 51 -33.15 -8.81 -8.61
CA PRO A 51 -32.86 -8.32 -9.96
C PRO A 51 -32.64 -6.81 -10.04
N ASP A 52 -33.39 -6.00 -9.29
CA ASP A 52 -33.29 -4.54 -9.32
C ASP A 52 -31.95 -4.07 -8.75
N PHE A 53 -31.45 -4.74 -7.71
CA PHE A 53 -30.13 -4.47 -7.16
C PHE A 53 -29.00 -4.79 -8.14
N TYR A 54 -29.11 -5.89 -8.91
CA TYR A 54 -28.12 -6.19 -9.95
C TYR A 54 -28.10 -5.16 -11.06
N GLU A 55 -29.27 -4.64 -11.46
CA GLU A 55 -29.35 -3.59 -12.46
C GLU A 55 -28.77 -2.27 -11.93
N TRP A 56 -29.09 -1.91 -10.68
CA TRP A 56 -28.46 -0.79 -9.98
C TRP A 56 -26.93 -0.90 -9.97
N LYS A 57 -26.37 -2.09 -9.71
CA LYS A 57 -24.91 -2.30 -9.72
C LYS A 57 -24.29 -2.03 -11.09
N LYS A 58 -24.94 -2.44 -12.18
CA LYS A 58 -24.44 -2.19 -13.55
C LYS A 58 -24.43 -0.70 -13.87
N ASP A 59 -25.47 0.02 -13.46
CA ASP A 59 -25.65 1.44 -13.76
C ASP A 59 -25.00 2.39 -12.74
N PHE A 60 -24.51 1.87 -11.62
CA PHE A 60 -23.93 2.69 -10.55
C PHE A 60 -22.87 3.67 -11.08
N TRP A 61 -21.82 3.17 -11.74
CA TRP A 61 -20.74 4.02 -12.24
C TRP A 61 -21.19 4.90 -13.42
N ARG A 62 -22.13 4.45 -14.25
CA ARG A 62 -22.71 5.27 -15.30
C ARG A 62 -23.35 6.54 -14.73
N ASN A 63 -24.05 6.40 -13.61
CA ASN A 63 -24.69 7.54 -12.94
C ASN A 63 -23.68 8.43 -12.23
N GLN A 64 -22.69 7.85 -11.54
CA GLN A 64 -21.65 8.61 -10.83
C GLN A 64 -20.71 9.36 -11.77
N MET A 65 -20.40 8.80 -12.94
CA MET A 65 -19.41 9.37 -13.88
C MET A 65 -19.80 10.72 -14.48
N LYS A 66 -21.08 11.12 -14.39
CA LYS A 66 -21.54 12.44 -14.83
C LYS A 66 -20.80 13.60 -14.14
N HIS A 67 -20.24 13.36 -12.96
CA HIS A 67 -19.55 14.35 -12.14
C HIS A 67 -18.07 14.00 -11.87
N ILE A 68 -17.53 12.99 -12.55
CA ILE A 68 -16.15 12.52 -12.35
C ILE A 68 -15.41 12.69 -13.67
N LYS A 69 -14.35 13.49 -13.67
CA LYS A 69 -13.45 13.65 -14.83
C LYS A 69 -12.02 13.25 -14.49
N ASN A 70 -11.57 13.59 -13.29
CA ASN A 70 -10.18 13.49 -12.85
C ASN A 70 -10.00 12.33 -11.87
N VAL A 71 -9.37 11.25 -12.33
CA VAL A 71 -9.19 10.01 -11.55
C VAL A 71 -7.73 9.82 -11.13
N VAL A 72 -7.50 9.54 -9.85
CA VAL A 72 -6.19 9.16 -9.31
C VAL A 72 -5.98 7.66 -9.49
N ALA A 73 -4.92 7.28 -10.20
CA ALA A 73 -4.59 5.88 -10.45
C ALA A 73 -4.18 5.12 -9.18
N PRO A 74 -4.38 3.79 -9.17
CA PRO A 74 -3.79 2.93 -8.15
C PRO A 74 -2.27 2.85 -8.34
N MET A 75 -1.51 3.23 -7.31
CA MET A 75 -0.05 3.25 -7.33
C MET A 75 0.48 2.60 -6.05
N VAL A 76 1.20 1.49 -6.21
CA VAL A 76 1.79 0.75 -5.06
C VAL A 76 2.65 1.69 -4.23
N ASP A 77 2.36 1.78 -2.94
CA ASP A 77 3.01 2.66 -1.96
C ASP A 77 2.95 4.17 -2.26
N GLN A 78 2.10 4.60 -3.20
CA GLN A 78 2.06 5.99 -3.68
C GLN A 78 0.64 6.55 -3.91
N SER A 79 -0.41 5.78 -3.64
CA SER A 79 -1.80 6.29 -3.58
C SER A 79 -2.44 5.99 -2.22
N GLU A 80 -1.65 6.09 -1.15
CA GLU A 80 -2.07 5.95 0.24
C GLU A 80 -3.01 7.09 0.69
N LEU A 81 -3.69 6.91 1.83
CA LEU A 81 -4.74 7.82 2.29
C LEU A 81 -4.30 9.29 2.31
N ALA A 82 -3.14 9.61 2.87
CA ALA A 82 -2.63 10.97 2.94
C ALA A 82 -2.55 11.63 1.55
N PHE A 83 -1.99 10.91 0.57
CA PHE A 83 -1.85 11.42 -0.79
C PHE A 83 -3.19 11.52 -1.50
N ARG A 84 -4.12 10.57 -1.31
CA ARG A 84 -5.48 10.68 -1.87
C ARG A 84 -6.21 11.90 -1.33
N MET A 85 -6.15 12.13 -0.02
CA MET A 85 -6.80 13.29 0.60
C MET A 85 -6.18 14.61 0.16
N PHE A 86 -4.87 14.63 -0.02
CA PHE A 86 -4.15 15.78 -0.59
C PHE A 86 -4.61 16.06 -2.02
N LEU A 87 -4.64 15.03 -2.89
CA LEU A 87 -5.07 15.20 -4.27
C LEU A 87 -6.55 15.57 -4.43
N ARG A 88 -7.43 15.12 -3.52
CA ARG A 88 -8.85 15.55 -3.49
C ARG A 88 -9.00 17.05 -3.25
N ARG A 89 -8.09 17.65 -2.48
CA ARG A 89 -8.08 19.12 -2.30
C ARG A 89 -7.76 19.85 -3.61
N HIS A 90 -7.02 19.18 -4.50
CA HIS A 90 -6.41 19.69 -5.73
C HIS A 90 -7.02 19.08 -7.00
N GLY A 91 -8.35 18.91 -7.01
CA GLY A 91 -9.10 18.61 -8.24
C GLY A 91 -9.26 17.12 -8.59
N ALA A 92 -8.91 16.19 -7.70
CA ALA A 92 -9.23 14.77 -7.88
C ALA A 92 -10.69 14.44 -7.50
N ASP A 93 -11.46 13.90 -8.44
CA ASP A 93 -12.86 13.54 -8.26
C ASP A 93 -13.00 12.11 -7.69
N LEU A 94 -12.20 11.17 -8.19
CA LEU A 94 -12.24 9.76 -7.84
C LEU A 94 -10.83 9.25 -7.56
N CYS A 95 -10.66 8.53 -6.45
CA CYS A 95 -9.35 7.99 -6.08
C CYS A 95 -9.37 6.47 -5.98
N TYR A 96 -8.25 5.85 -6.33
CA TYR A 96 -7.98 4.43 -6.11
C TYR A 96 -6.99 4.23 -4.97
N THR A 97 -7.18 3.17 -4.18
CA THR A 97 -6.16 2.70 -3.23
C THR A 97 -4.89 2.25 -3.97
N PRO A 98 -3.77 2.00 -3.26
CA PRO A 98 -2.70 1.20 -3.83
C PRO A 98 -3.23 -0.17 -4.26
N MET A 99 -2.52 -0.87 -5.15
CA MET A 99 -2.87 -2.24 -5.51
C MET A 99 -2.66 -3.16 -4.30
N ILE A 100 -3.73 -3.77 -3.80
CA ILE A 100 -3.73 -4.63 -2.61
C ILE A 100 -3.74 -6.11 -3.03
N HIS A 101 -2.90 -6.93 -2.41
CA HIS A 101 -2.91 -8.36 -2.68
C HIS A 101 -4.06 -9.06 -1.93
N ALA A 102 -5.07 -9.56 -2.65
CA ALA A 102 -6.30 -10.10 -2.05
C ALA A 102 -6.03 -11.22 -1.03
N HIS A 103 -5.21 -12.21 -1.40
CA HIS A 103 -4.86 -13.32 -0.50
C HIS A 103 -4.22 -12.86 0.82
N LEU A 104 -3.28 -11.92 0.77
CA LEU A 104 -2.64 -11.38 1.98
C LEU A 104 -3.62 -10.52 2.78
N PHE A 105 -4.50 -9.79 2.10
CA PHE A 105 -5.51 -8.96 2.75
C PHE A 105 -6.50 -9.78 3.59
N VAL A 106 -6.97 -10.90 3.04
CA VAL A 106 -7.87 -11.82 3.74
C VAL A 106 -7.15 -12.49 4.92
N ASN A 107 -5.96 -13.05 4.68
CA ASN A 107 -5.33 -13.98 5.62
C ASN A 107 -4.38 -13.34 6.65
N ASP A 108 -3.86 -12.13 6.38
CA ASP A 108 -2.92 -11.44 7.26
C ASP A 108 -3.49 -10.08 7.70
N PHE A 109 -3.95 -10.03 8.96
CA PHE A 109 -4.43 -8.78 9.56
C PHE A 109 -3.37 -7.68 9.61
N THR A 110 -2.09 -8.04 9.78
CA THR A 110 -1.00 -7.05 9.80
C THR A 110 -0.87 -6.40 8.44
N TYR A 111 -0.83 -7.21 7.38
CA TYR A 111 -0.82 -6.72 6.00
C TYR A 111 -2.05 -5.85 5.73
N ARG A 112 -3.26 -6.35 6.01
CA ARG A 112 -4.52 -5.63 5.81
C ARG A 112 -4.57 -4.28 6.52
N LYS A 113 -4.16 -4.22 7.80
CA LYS A 113 -4.09 -2.98 8.57
C LYS A 113 -3.14 -1.96 7.94
N THR A 114 -2.05 -2.41 7.33
CA THR A 114 -1.06 -1.52 6.71
C THR A 114 -1.39 -1.14 5.26
N ALA A 115 -2.04 -2.04 4.52
CA ALA A 115 -2.32 -1.87 3.10
C ALA A 115 -3.53 -0.99 2.82
N PHE A 116 -4.46 -0.90 3.78
CA PHE A 116 -5.71 -0.16 3.62
C PHE A 116 -6.02 0.74 4.82
N SER A 117 -6.33 1.99 4.52
CA SER A 117 -6.94 2.96 5.41
C SER A 117 -7.79 3.93 4.59
N THR A 118 -8.83 4.47 5.20
CA THR A 118 -9.77 5.44 4.59
C THR A 118 -10.31 6.42 5.64
N THR A 119 -11.06 7.43 5.23
CA THR A 119 -11.91 8.26 6.10
C THR A 119 -13.29 8.44 5.45
N GLN A 120 -14.25 8.96 6.21
CA GLN A 120 -15.59 9.25 5.67
C GLN A 120 -15.57 10.24 4.49
N LYS A 121 -14.54 11.11 4.41
CA LYS A 121 -14.37 12.09 3.33
C LYS A 121 -13.58 11.55 2.15
N ASP A 122 -12.92 10.39 2.26
CA ASP A 122 -12.22 9.75 1.15
C ASP A 122 -13.21 9.03 0.22
N ARG A 123 -14.12 9.78 -0.40
CA ARG A 123 -15.18 9.25 -1.28
C ARG A 123 -15.41 10.20 -2.47
N PRO A 124 -15.71 9.69 -3.68
CA PRO A 124 -15.81 8.27 -4.02
C PRO A 124 -14.45 7.56 -4.05
N LEU A 125 -14.35 6.37 -3.46
CA LEU A 125 -13.12 5.57 -3.38
C LEU A 125 -13.30 4.18 -3.98
N ILE A 126 -12.30 3.74 -4.76
CA ILE A 126 -12.24 2.38 -5.30
C ILE A 126 -11.05 1.62 -4.70
N VAL A 127 -11.32 0.44 -4.15
CA VAL A 127 -10.27 -0.45 -3.62
C VAL A 127 -9.82 -1.41 -4.70
N GLN A 128 -8.56 -1.30 -5.14
CA GLN A 128 -8.01 -2.19 -6.16
C GLN A 128 -7.34 -3.42 -5.54
N PHE A 129 -7.74 -4.59 -6.00
CA PHE A 129 -7.13 -5.87 -5.66
C PHE A 129 -6.35 -6.48 -6.83
N CYS A 130 -5.26 -7.18 -6.51
CA CYS A 130 -4.71 -8.22 -7.37
C CYS A 130 -5.04 -9.59 -6.78
N ALA A 131 -5.54 -10.49 -7.63
CA ALA A 131 -6.00 -11.81 -7.28
C ALA A 131 -5.86 -12.75 -8.48
N ASN A 132 -6.02 -14.05 -8.23
CA ASN A 132 -6.02 -15.11 -9.23
C ASN A 132 -6.92 -16.29 -8.81
N ASP A 133 -7.83 -16.02 -7.89
CA ASP A 133 -8.76 -16.98 -7.29
C ASP A 133 -10.09 -16.26 -7.02
N PRO A 134 -11.23 -16.74 -7.55
CA PRO A 134 -12.53 -16.10 -7.40
C PRO A 134 -13.03 -15.98 -5.96
N ASP A 135 -12.78 -16.99 -5.11
CA ASP A 135 -13.23 -16.98 -3.72
C ASP A 135 -12.42 -15.97 -2.90
N VAL A 136 -11.10 -15.98 -3.06
CA VAL A 136 -10.20 -15.04 -2.37
C VAL A 136 -10.47 -13.60 -2.79
N LEU A 137 -10.75 -13.34 -4.07
CA LEU A 137 -11.13 -12.01 -4.54
C LEU A 137 -12.46 -11.57 -3.91
N LEU A 138 -13.49 -12.44 -3.94
CA LEU A 138 -14.80 -12.13 -3.35
C LEU A 138 -14.66 -11.81 -1.85
N ASP A 139 -13.93 -12.62 -1.10
CA ASP A 139 -13.71 -12.40 0.33
C ASP A 139 -13.01 -11.06 0.59
N ALA A 140 -11.98 -10.71 -0.20
CA ALA A 140 -11.30 -9.44 -0.09
C ALA A 140 -12.24 -8.25 -0.37
N CYS A 141 -13.10 -8.36 -1.39
CA CYS A 141 -14.10 -7.35 -1.72
C CYS A 141 -15.14 -7.18 -0.61
N ARG A 142 -15.65 -8.28 -0.04
CA ARG A 142 -16.62 -8.25 1.07
C ARG A 142 -16.03 -7.62 2.34
N LEU A 143 -14.72 -7.76 2.57
CA LEU A 143 -14.04 -7.15 3.73
C LEU A 143 -13.99 -5.61 3.67
N VAL A 144 -14.14 -5.01 2.50
CA VAL A 144 -14.13 -3.54 2.32
C VAL A 144 -15.53 -2.94 2.08
N GLU A 145 -16.59 -3.76 2.15
CA GLU A 145 -17.97 -3.27 2.15
C GLU A 145 -18.18 -2.25 3.30
N GLY A 146 -18.73 -1.09 2.96
CA GLY A 146 -18.94 0.02 3.89
C GLY A 146 -17.73 0.96 4.06
N TYR A 147 -16.57 0.65 3.47
CA TYR A 147 -15.37 1.49 3.54
C TYR A 147 -15.05 2.23 2.23
N CYS A 148 -15.71 1.88 1.14
CA CYS A 148 -15.48 2.43 -0.20
C CYS A 148 -16.76 2.43 -1.04
N ASP A 149 -16.68 2.90 -2.28
CA ASP A 149 -17.80 3.02 -3.23
C ASP A 149 -17.76 1.94 -4.30
N GLY A 150 -16.58 1.37 -4.57
CA GLY A 150 -16.42 0.21 -5.44
C GLY A 150 -15.14 -0.57 -5.18
N VAL A 151 -15.02 -1.68 -5.90
CA VAL A 151 -13.83 -2.53 -5.94
C VAL A 151 -13.31 -2.61 -7.37
N ASP A 152 -12.01 -2.85 -7.53
CA ASP A 152 -11.38 -2.99 -8.85
C ASP A 152 -10.48 -4.21 -8.92
N LEU A 153 -10.52 -4.91 -10.05
CA LEU A 153 -9.58 -5.98 -10.36
C LEU A 153 -8.41 -5.46 -11.21
N ASN A 154 -7.20 -5.57 -10.69
CA ASN A 154 -5.99 -5.25 -11.45
C ASN A 154 -5.70 -6.33 -12.50
N LEU A 155 -5.80 -5.95 -13.77
CA LEU A 155 -5.48 -6.76 -14.94
C LEU A 155 -4.40 -6.09 -15.82
N GLY A 156 -3.63 -5.17 -15.24
CA GLY A 156 -2.73 -4.28 -15.98
C GLY A 156 -1.29 -4.21 -15.46
N CYS A 157 -0.99 -4.76 -14.27
CA CYS A 157 0.36 -4.73 -13.70
C CYS A 157 1.33 -5.62 -14.49
N PRO A 158 2.41 -5.08 -15.11
CA PRO A 158 3.37 -5.86 -15.89
C PRO A 158 4.59 -6.31 -15.09
N GLN A 159 4.62 -6.04 -13.78
CA GLN A 159 5.80 -6.28 -12.94
C GLN A 159 6.09 -7.78 -12.79
N LEU A 160 7.38 -8.13 -12.65
CA LEU A 160 7.79 -9.53 -12.49
C LEU A 160 7.16 -10.22 -11.26
N ILE A 161 6.82 -9.46 -10.22
CA ILE A 161 6.10 -10.01 -9.06
C ILE A 161 4.69 -10.46 -9.44
N ALA A 162 4.01 -9.74 -10.33
CA ALA A 162 2.71 -10.12 -10.88
C ALA A 162 2.82 -11.37 -11.76
N LYS A 163 3.91 -11.49 -12.54
CA LYS A 163 4.22 -12.72 -13.31
C LYS A 163 4.33 -13.94 -12.39
N ARG A 164 5.13 -13.81 -11.33
CA ARG A 164 5.35 -14.90 -10.36
C ARG A 164 4.08 -15.25 -9.59
N GLY A 165 3.29 -14.24 -9.25
CA GLY A 165 2.01 -14.42 -8.57
C GLY A 165 0.84 -14.82 -9.47
N ARG A 166 1.03 -14.86 -10.80
CA ARG A 166 -0.03 -15.12 -11.80
C ARG A 166 -1.25 -14.21 -11.63
N TYR A 167 -1.01 -12.90 -11.53
CA TYR A 167 -2.06 -11.87 -11.49
C TYR A 167 -1.68 -10.67 -12.37
N GLY A 168 -2.54 -9.64 -12.44
CA GLY A 168 -2.25 -8.43 -13.22
C GLY A 168 -2.32 -8.70 -14.72
N ALA A 169 -1.39 -8.12 -15.50
CA ALA A 169 -1.39 -8.25 -16.96
C ALA A 169 -1.08 -9.67 -17.48
N TYR A 170 -0.77 -10.62 -16.59
CA TYR A 170 -0.51 -12.04 -16.93
C TYR A 170 -1.76 -12.92 -16.81
N LEU A 171 -2.90 -12.33 -16.43
CA LEU A 171 -4.20 -13.00 -16.50
C LEU A 171 -4.85 -12.83 -17.87
N GLN A 172 -4.31 -11.99 -18.74
CA GLN A 172 -4.81 -11.78 -20.11
C GLN A 172 -4.79 -13.11 -20.90
N GLU A 173 -3.90 -14.04 -20.55
CA GLU A 173 -3.83 -15.40 -21.07
C GLU A 173 -4.84 -16.39 -20.42
N SER A 174 -5.74 -15.93 -19.56
CA SER A 174 -6.72 -16.78 -18.84
C SER A 174 -8.09 -16.08 -18.74
N PRO A 175 -8.76 -15.82 -19.87
CA PRO A 175 -10.01 -15.07 -19.90
C PRO A 175 -11.13 -15.73 -19.08
N GLU A 176 -11.22 -17.06 -19.05
CA GLU A 176 -12.25 -17.78 -18.27
C GLU A 176 -12.09 -17.55 -16.77
N LEU A 177 -10.84 -17.50 -16.30
CA LEU A 177 -10.54 -17.18 -14.90
C LEU A 177 -10.95 -15.75 -14.57
N ILE A 178 -10.67 -14.79 -15.46
CA ILE A 178 -11.12 -13.40 -15.29
C ILE A 178 -12.64 -13.33 -15.23
N SER A 179 -13.35 -13.95 -16.19
CA SER A 179 -14.82 -13.99 -16.19
C SER A 179 -15.36 -14.57 -14.89
N SER A 180 -14.79 -15.68 -14.41
CA SER A 180 -15.25 -16.32 -13.17
C SER A 180 -15.05 -15.42 -11.94
N MET A 181 -13.94 -14.69 -11.87
CA MET A 181 -13.67 -13.73 -10.79
C MET A 181 -14.65 -12.55 -10.83
N VAL A 182 -14.84 -11.95 -12.01
CA VAL A 182 -15.73 -10.79 -12.19
C VAL A 182 -17.18 -11.19 -11.90
N ALA A 183 -17.66 -12.30 -12.46
CA ALA A 183 -19.03 -12.78 -12.27
C ALA A 183 -19.32 -13.13 -10.81
N LYS A 184 -18.36 -13.76 -10.10
CA LYS A 184 -18.54 -14.12 -8.69
C LYS A 184 -18.64 -12.89 -7.78
N VAL A 185 -17.82 -11.86 -8.01
CA VAL A 185 -17.92 -10.59 -7.30
C VAL A 185 -19.20 -9.84 -7.68
N PHE A 186 -19.59 -9.83 -8.96
CA PHE A 186 -20.84 -9.22 -9.40
C PHE A 186 -22.04 -9.85 -8.67
N LYS A 187 -22.07 -11.19 -8.56
CA LYS A 187 -23.17 -11.91 -7.92
C LYS A 187 -23.24 -11.73 -6.40
N HIS A 188 -22.10 -11.71 -5.70
CA HIS A 188 -22.08 -11.91 -4.24
C HIS A 188 -21.44 -10.77 -3.42
N CYS A 189 -20.96 -9.71 -4.05
CA CYS A 189 -20.49 -8.50 -3.36
C CYS A 189 -21.53 -7.38 -3.50
N ARG A 190 -21.74 -6.56 -2.46
CA ARG A 190 -22.62 -5.38 -2.55
C ARG A 190 -22.03 -4.28 -3.43
N LEU A 191 -20.71 -4.18 -3.49
CA LEU A 191 -20.01 -3.13 -4.22
C LEU A 191 -20.00 -3.40 -5.73
N PRO A 192 -20.15 -2.36 -6.57
CA PRO A 192 -19.91 -2.44 -8.00
C PRO A 192 -18.42 -2.73 -8.27
N LEU A 193 -18.16 -3.59 -9.24
CA LEU A 193 -16.80 -3.97 -9.65
C LEU A 193 -16.40 -3.22 -10.92
N SER A 194 -15.19 -2.66 -10.92
CA SER A 194 -14.48 -2.22 -12.12
C SER A 194 -13.28 -3.10 -12.42
N ALA A 195 -12.67 -2.93 -13.59
CA ALA A 195 -11.39 -3.55 -13.89
C ALA A 195 -10.43 -2.56 -14.57
N LYS A 196 -9.15 -2.63 -14.21
CA LYS A 196 -8.10 -1.86 -14.87
C LYS A 196 -7.23 -2.76 -15.76
N ILE A 197 -7.30 -2.54 -17.08
CA ILE A 197 -6.63 -3.35 -18.09
C ILE A 197 -5.48 -2.59 -18.78
N ARG A 198 -4.66 -3.34 -19.51
CA ARG A 198 -3.81 -2.86 -20.60
C ARG A 198 -4.39 -3.33 -21.93
N VAL A 199 -4.16 -2.57 -22.99
CA VAL A 199 -4.47 -3.00 -24.36
C VAL A 199 -3.68 -4.26 -24.73
N LEU A 200 -4.24 -5.06 -25.64
CA LEU A 200 -3.61 -6.23 -26.25
C LEU A 200 -2.93 -5.84 -27.56
N ASP A 201 -2.36 -6.83 -28.26
CA ASP A 201 -1.54 -6.58 -29.45
C ASP A 201 -2.36 -6.01 -30.62
N THR A 202 -3.66 -6.32 -30.71
CA THR A 202 -4.58 -5.71 -31.68
C THR A 202 -5.77 -5.00 -31.03
N VAL A 203 -6.40 -4.12 -31.81
CA VAL A 203 -7.61 -3.38 -31.39
C VAL A 203 -8.77 -4.35 -31.16
N GLU A 204 -8.97 -5.31 -32.06
CA GLU A 204 -10.06 -6.29 -32.02
C GLU A 204 -9.95 -7.15 -30.77
N GLN A 205 -8.76 -7.70 -30.49
CA GLN A 205 -8.49 -8.46 -29.27
C GLN A 205 -8.75 -7.63 -28.02
N THR A 206 -8.35 -6.35 -28.03
CA THR A 206 -8.60 -5.44 -26.91
C THR A 206 -10.09 -5.21 -26.68
N ILE A 207 -10.88 -5.03 -27.75
CA ILE A 207 -12.33 -4.84 -27.68
C ILE A 207 -13.01 -6.12 -27.18
N GLU A 208 -12.67 -7.28 -27.72
CA GLU A 208 -13.22 -8.58 -27.28
C GLU A 208 -12.92 -8.84 -25.81
N TYR A 209 -11.69 -8.57 -25.39
CA TYR A 209 -11.26 -8.70 -24.01
C TYR A 209 -12.05 -7.77 -23.07
N ALA A 210 -12.26 -6.51 -23.47
CA ALA A 210 -13.01 -5.55 -22.67
C ALA A 210 -14.52 -5.89 -22.62
N LYS A 211 -15.11 -6.37 -23.73
CA LYS A 211 -16.50 -6.84 -23.77
C LYS A 211 -16.72 -8.05 -22.87
N MET A 212 -15.82 -9.03 -22.90
CA MET A 212 -15.88 -10.18 -21.99
C MET A 212 -15.93 -9.75 -20.51
N ILE A 213 -15.13 -8.75 -20.13
CA ILE A 213 -15.10 -8.23 -18.76
C ILE A 213 -16.42 -7.52 -18.41
N GLN A 214 -16.96 -6.70 -19.33
CA GLN A 214 -18.27 -6.06 -19.17
C GLN A 214 -19.37 -7.11 -19.00
N ASP A 215 -19.44 -8.08 -19.90
CA ASP A 215 -20.50 -9.10 -19.94
C ASP A 215 -20.44 -10.04 -18.73
N SER A 216 -19.26 -10.17 -18.11
CA SER A 216 -19.08 -10.87 -16.83
C SER A 216 -19.60 -10.09 -15.63
N GLY A 217 -19.98 -8.81 -15.79
CA GLY A 217 -20.60 -7.98 -14.74
C GLY A 217 -19.74 -6.80 -14.25
N ALA A 218 -18.64 -6.46 -14.92
CA ALA A 218 -17.93 -5.21 -14.62
C ALA A 218 -18.79 -4.01 -15.03
N SER A 219 -18.87 -3.02 -14.16
CA SER A 219 -19.70 -1.81 -14.32
C SER A 219 -18.91 -0.59 -14.81
N MET A 220 -17.59 -0.72 -14.94
CA MET A 220 -16.67 0.29 -15.46
C MET A 220 -15.32 -0.34 -15.82
N ILE A 221 -14.63 0.17 -16.84
CA ILE A 221 -13.27 -0.29 -17.20
C ILE A 221 -12.31 0.89 -17.33
N ALA A 222 -11.14 0.79 -16.70
CA ALA A 222 -10.02 1.71 -16.92
C ALA A 222 -9.01 1.10 -17.88
N VAL A 223 -8.72 1.77 -19.00
CA VAL A 223 -7.87 1.24 -20.08
C VAL A 223 -6.55 2.00 -20.11
N HIS A 224 -5.46 1.28 -19.91
CA HIS A 224 -4.14 1.83 -20.14
C HIS A 224 -3.65 1.51 -21.56
N GLY A 225 -3.46 2.56 -22.38
CA GLY A 225 -3.15 2.47 -23.82
C GLY A 225 -1.77 1.93 -24.19
N ARG A 226 -1.17 1.08 -23.35
CA ARG A 226 0.10 0.40 -23.66
C ARG A 226 -0.04 -1.08 -23.44
N VAL A 227 0.47 -1.87 -24.39
CA VAL A 227 0.62 -3.31 -24.20
C VAL A 227 1.54 -3.60 -23.02
N ARG A 228 1.49 -4.83 -22.50
CA ARG A 228 2.22 -5.23 -21.27
C ARG A 228 3.71 -4.90 -21.29
N HIS A 229 4.37 -5.09 -22.44
CA HIS A 229 5.83 -4.97 -22.59
C HIS A 229 6.29 -3.61 -23.14
N GLN A 230 5.36 -2.77 -23.58
CA GLN A 230 5.65 -1.46 -24.18
C GLN A 230 6.13 -0.44 -23.16
N ARG A 231 7.15 0.32 -23.58
CA ARG A 231 7.64 1.54 -22.92
C ARG A 231 7.30 2.74 -23.81
N GLY A 232 7.32 3.94 -23.24
CA GLY A 232 6.98 5.17 -23.98
C GLY A 232 5.50 5.53 -23.89
N LEU A 233 4.99 6.16 -24.95
CA LEU A 233 3.66 6.76 -25.03
C LEU A 233 2.54 5.71 -25.07
N ALA A 234 1.41 6.05 -24.45
CA ALA A 234 0.16 5.32 -24.61
C ALA A 234 -0.56 5.71 -25.91
N ASP A 235 -1.25 4.75 -26.51
CA ASP A 235 -2.10 4.92 -27.67
C ASP A 235 -3.54 5.20 -27.23
N TRP A 236 -3.98 6.44 -27.46
CA TRP A 236 -5.34 6.89 -27.17
C TRP A 236 -6.35 6.42 -28.21
N THR A 237 -5.93 6.11 -29.43
CA THR A 237 -6.83 5.67 -30.50
C THR A 237 -7.47 4.32 -30.17
N ILE A 238 -6.71 3.40 -29.58
CA ILE A 238 -7.24 2.10 -29.12
C ILE A 238 -8.24 2.32 -27.97
N ILE A 239 -7.96 3.26 -27.06
CA ILE A 239 -8.87 3.57 -25.94
C ILE A 239 -10.20 4.13 -26.47
N GLN A 240 -10.17 5.01 -27.47
CA GLN A 240 -11.36 5.52 -28.16
C GLN A 240 -12.18 4.37 -28.75
N LYS A 241 -11.54 3.42 -29.43
CA LYS A 241 -12.21 2.25 -30.02
C LYS A 241 -12.86 1.35 -28.95
N VAL A 242 -12.24 1.20 -27.78
CA VAL A 242 -12.86 0.51 -26.64
C VAL A 242 -14.07 1.29 -26.12
N LYS A 243 -13.97 2.62 -25.99
CA LYS A 243 -15.09 3.46 -25.55
C LYS A 243 -16.29 3.38 -26.50
N GLU A 244 -16.05 3.37 -27.81
CA GLU A 244 -17.10 3.20 -28.83
C GLU A 244 -17.79 1.83 -28.75
N ALA A 245 -17.08 0.79 -28.31
CA ALA A 245 -17.56 -0.59 -28.33
C ALA A 245 -18.25 -1.06 -27.04
N LEU A 246 -18.06 -0.33 -25.92
CA LEU A 246 -18.61 -0.67 -24.61
C LEU A 246 -19.82 0.19 -24.25
N ASN A 247 -20.72 -0.41 -23.49
CA ASN A 247 -21.87 0.29 -22.94
C ASN A 247 -21.58 0.84 -21.54
N ILE A 248 -20.59 0.33 -20.82
CA ILE A 248 -20.18 0.84 -19.49
C ILE A 248 -19.21 2.02 -19.60
N PRO A 249 -19.03 2.83 -18.53
CA PRO A 249 -18.03 3.88 -18.52
C PRO A 249 -16.61 3.36 -18.74
N VAL A 250 -15.83 4.12 -19.50
CA VAL A 250 -14.42 3.87 -19.81
C VAL A 250 -13.59 5.03 -19.29
N ILE A 251 -12.52 4.71 -18.56
CA ILE A 251 -11.54 5.69 -18.08
C ILE A 251 -10.25 5.53 -18.90
N ALA A 252 -9.79 6.58 -19.56
CA ALA A 252 -8.49 6.57 -20.25
C ALA A 252 -7.33 6.69 -19.26
N ASN A 253 -6.27 5.92 -19.45
CA ASN A 253 -5.05 6.02 -18.66
C ASN A 253 -3.79 5.99 -19.55
N GLY A 254 -2.86 6.92 -19.26
CA GLY A 254 -1.59 7.05 -19.96
C GLY A 254 -1.47 8.42 -20.63
N ASN A 255 -0.25 8.98 -20.63
CA ASN A 255 0.08 10.31 -21.17
C ASN A 255 -0.66 11.50 -20.52
N ILE A 256 -1.18 11.35 -19.30
CA ILE A 256 -1.74 12.47 -18.53
C ILE A 256 -0.67 12.97 -17.56
N GLN A 257 0.16 13.91 -17.99
CA GLN A 257 1.38 14.32 -17.29
C GLN A 257 1.45 15.81 -16.97
N MET A 258 0.85 16.66 -17.80
CA MET A 258 0.83 18.11 -17.64
C MET A 258 -0.60 18.68 -17.64
N VAL A 259 -0.70 19.93 -17.22
CA VAL A 259 -1.94 20.70 -17.28
C VAL A 259 -2.45 20.71 -18.73
N GLY A 260 -3.74 20.48 -18.90
CA GLY A 260 -4.39 20.37 -20.22
C GLY A 260 -4.39 18.97 -20.83
N ASP A 261 -3.53 18.03 -20.40
CA ASP A 261 -3.53 16.66 -20.96
C ASP A 261 -4.86 15.93 -20.71
N ALA A 262 -5.48 16.18 -19.55
CA ALA A 262 -6.78 15.63 -19.21
C ALA A 262 -7.84 16.02 -20.26
N GLU A 263 -7.95 17.32 -20.55
CA GLU A 263 -8.90 17.85 -21.52
C GLU A 263 -8.60 17.35 -22.94
N ARG A 264 -7.33 17.35 -23.37
CA ARG A 264 -6.94 16.82 -24.68
C ARG A 264 -7.31 15.34 -24.82
N CYS A 265 -7.11 14.54 -23.77
CA CYS A 265 -7.45 13.12 -23.79
C CYS A 265 -8.96 12.90 -23.85
N LEU A 266 -9.74 13.64 -23.07
CA LEU A 266 -11.21 13.59 -23.12
C LEU A 266 -11.72 13.93 -24.53
N GLN A 267 -11.24 15.02 -25.12
CA GLN A 267 -11.61 15.46 -26.46
C GLN A 267 -11.22 14.43 -27.54
N ALA A 268 -10.01 13.86 -27.45
CA ALA A 268 -9.51 12.92 -28.45
C ALA A 268 -10.18 11.54 -28.40
N THR A 269 -10.67 11.12 -27.23
CA THR A 269 -11.13 9.74 -27.02
C THR A 269 -12.61 9.59 -26.71
N GLY A 270 -13.30 10.66 -26.29
CA GLY A 270 -14.71 10.60 -25.88
C GLY A 270 -14.97 9.74 -24.65
N VAL A 271 -13.92 9.38 -23.88
CA VAL A 271 -14.04 8.62 -22.63
C VAL A 271 -14.75 9.42 -21.55
N ASP A 272 -15.30 8.72 -20.56
CA ASP A 272 -16.09 9.35 -19.49
C ASP A 272 -15.20 10.08 -18.47
N ALA A 273 -13.97 9.61 -18.27
CA ALA A 273 -12.99 10.24 -17.39
C ALA A 273 -11.56 9.90 -17.78
N VAL A 274 -10.60 10.60 -17.20
CA VAL A 274 -9.15 10.37 -17.38
C VAL A 274 -8.49 10.03 -16.06
N MET A 275 -7.51 9.14 -16.13
CA MET A 275 -6.75 8.68 -14.98
C MET A 275 -5.28 9.05 -15.12
N SER A 276 -4.73 9.75 -14.13
CA SER A 276 -3.29 10.05 -14.04
C SER A 276 -2.62 9.25 -12.93
N ALA A 277 -1.35 8.92 -13.15
CA ALA A 277 -0.50 8.17 -12.22
C ALA A 277 0.82 8.93 -11.99
N GLU A 278 1.84 8.67 -12.81
CA GLU A 278 3.16 9.30 -12.69
C GLU A 278 3.10 10.83 -12.80
N GLY A 279 2.13 11.38 -13.57
CA GLY A 279 1.87 12.81 -13.67
C GLY A 279 1.59 13.43 -12.30
N LEU A 280 0.68 12.83 -11.51
CA LEU A 280 0.32 13.31 -10.17
C LEU A 280 1.47 13.17 -9.16
N LEU A 281 2.32 12.16 -9.29
CA LEU A 281 3.49 12.03 -8.40
C LEU A 281 4.51 13.15 -8.63
N ALA A 282 4.67 13.60 -9.88
CA ALA A 282 5.60 14.66 -10.24
C ALA A 282 4.97 16.06 -10.08
N ASN A 283 3.67 16.17 -10.36
CA ASN A 283 2.89 17.39 -10.20
C ASN A 283 1.51 17.08 -9.60
N PRO A 284 1.37 17.13 -8.26
CA PRO A 284 0.08 16.97 -7.60
C PRO A 284 -0.98 18.01 -8.01
N MET A 285 -0.57 19.16 -8.52
CA MET A 285 -1.47 20.25 -8.98
C MET A 285 -2.01 20.02 -10.40
N LEU A 286 -1.73 18.86 -11.02
CA LEU A 286 -2.07 18.58 -12.42
C LEU A 286 -3.56 18.80 -12.72
N PHE A 287 -4.44 18.41 -11.82
CA PHE A 287 -5.90 18.54 -12.00
C PHE A 287 -6.45 19.91 -11.61
N ASP A 288 -5.72 20.68 -10.80
CA ASP A 288 -6.10 22.03 -10.38
C ASP A 288 -5.61 23.10 -11.37
N GLY A 289 -4.77 22.72 -12.35
CA GLY A 289 -4.27 23.61 -13.38
C GLY A 289 -3.26 24.66 -12.89
N GLN A 290 -2.86 24.59 -11.62
CA GLN A 290 -1.92 25.54 -11.03
C GLN A 290 -0.46 25.13 -11.26
N HIS A 291 0.40 26.14 -11.43
CA HIS A 291 1.84 26.00 -11.47
C HIS A 291 2.42 26.48 -10.14
N VAL A 292 2.71 25.55 -9.23
CA VAL A 292 3.15 25.86 -7.87
C VAL A 292 4.58 25.38 -7.64
N ASN A 293 5.31 26.10 -6.78
CA ASN A 293 6.65 25.71 -6.35
C ASN A 293 6.60 24.32 -5.67
N SER A 294 7.47 23.42 -6.12
CA SER A 294 7.58 22.05 -5.62
C SER A 294 7.82 21.95 -4.11
N CYS A 295 8.53 22.89 -3.49
CA CYS A 295 8.74 22.91 -2.04
C CYS A 295 7.44 23.25 -1.30
N HIS A 296 6.62 24.17 -1.83
CA HIS A 296 5.32 24.52 -1.25
C HIS A 296 4.34 23.35 -1.35
N VAL A 297 4.24 22.73 -2.53
CA VAL A 297 3.42 21.53 -2.74
C VAL A 297 3.86 20.38 -1.83
N ALA A 298 5.16 20.16 -1.69
CA ALA A 298 5.70 19.12 -0.82
C ALA A 298 5.45 19.43 0.66
N SER A 299 5.54 20.69 1.09
CA SER A 299 5.24 21.13 2.45
C SER A 299 3.78 20.93 2.80
N GLU A 300 2.86 21.30 1.89
CA GLU A 300 1.43 21.03 2.06
C GLU A 300 1.17 19.52 2.18
N TYR A 301 1.76 18.70 1.31
CA TYR A 301 1.65 17.25 1.43
C TYR A 301 2.10 16.74 2.82
N LEU A 302 3.14 17.32 3.44
CA LEU A 302 3.57 16.92 4.78
C LEU A 302 2.51 17.18 5.86
N GLU A 303 1.63 18.17 5.67
CA GLU A 303 0.49 18.41 6.57
C GLU A 303 -0.53 17.26 6.48
N TYR A 304 -0.84 16.81 5.26
CA TYR A 304 -1.69 15.63 5.03
C TYR A 304 -1.02 14.35 5.53
N ALA A 305 0.29 14.21 5.31
CA ALA A 305 1.07 13.08 5.80
C ALA A 305 1.02 12.98 7.33
N ASP A 306 1.10 14.11 8.04
CA ASP A 306 0.95 14.15 9.48
C ASP A 306 -0.49 13.87 9.91
N LYS A 307 -1.47 14.54 9.30
CA LYS A 307 -2.90 14.39 9.61
C LYS A 307 -3.36 12.93 9.46
N TYR A 308 -3.00 12.29 8.36
CA TYR A 308 -3.42 10.93 8.03
C TYR A 308 -2.36 9.85 8.31
N LYS A 309 -1.31 10.20 9.07
CA LYS A 309 -0.28 9.28 9.57
C LYS A 309 0.36 8.43 8.48
N ALA A 310 0.79 9.07 7.39
CA ALA A 310 1.46 8.42 6.28
C ALA A 310 2.75 7.70 6.73
N GLY A 311 3.04 6.58 6.08
CA GLY A 311 4.28 5.85 6.33
C GLY A 311 5.51 6.61 5.81
N VAL A 312 6.61 6.54 6.56
CA VAL A 312 7.90 7.17 6.21
C VAL A 312 8.38 6.81 4.79
N SER A 313 8.08 5.59 4.32
CA SER A 313 8.42 5.17 2.95
C SER A 313 7.66 5.96 1.89
N ALA A 314 6.35 6.17 2.09
CA ALA A 314 5.52 6.95 1.18
C ALA A 314 5.97 8.41 1.19
N ILE A 315 6.15 9.01 2.38
CA ILE A 315 6.60 10.39 2.53
C ILE A 315 7.90 10.63 1.75
N ARG A 316 8.93 9.81 1.98
CA ARG A 316 10.22 9.92 1.29
C ARG A 316 10.08 9.88 -0.23
N ALA A 317 9.25 8.98 -0.72
CA ALA A 317 9.04 8.80 -2.16
C ALA A 317 8.28 9.99 -2.76
N HIS A 318 7.25 10.51 -2.08
CA HIS A 318 6.53 11.70 -2.51
C HIS A 318 7.41 12.94 -2.52
N ILE A 319 8.19 13.21 -1.46
CA ILE A 319 9.18 14.29 -1.44
C ILE A 319 10.19 14.14 -2.58
N PHE A 320 10.68 12.93 -2.83
CA PHE A 320 11.59 12.67 -3.94
C PHE A 320 10.97 12.96 -5.31
N ARG A 321 9.69 12.64 -5.50
CA ARG A 321 8.99 12.78 -6.78
C ARG A 321 8.57 14.23 -7.05
N ILE A 322 7.97 14.90 -6.07
CA ILE A 322 7.53 16.29 -6.17
C ILE A 322 8.73 17.22 -6.36
N CYS A 323 9.79 17.03 -5.57
CA CYS A 323 10.99 17.88 -5.62
C CYS A 323 12.10 17.33 -6.52
N HIS A 324 11.78 16.41 -7.44
CA HIS A 324 12.78 15.61 -8.18
C HIS A 324 13.88 16.46 -8.81
N TYR A 325 13.51 17.49 -9.57
CA TYR A 325 14.46 18.32 -10.32
C TYR A 325 15.35 19.17 -9.41
N ARG A 326 14.85 19.63 -8.27
CA ARG A 326 15.65 20.37 -7.27
C ARG A 326 16.61 19.44 -6.53
N LEU A 327 16.17 18.23 -6.20
CA LEU A 327 17.01 17.22 -5.57
C LEU A 327 18.08 16.68 -6.53
N LEU A 328 17.85 16.70 -7.86
CA LEU A 328 18.91 16.42 -8.83
C LEU A 328 20.00 17.49 -8.83
N LYS A 329 19.64 18.76 -8.60
CA LYS A 329 20.60 19.86 -8.48
C LYS A 329 21.38 19.78 -7.16
N TYR A 330 20.69 19.57 -6.04
CA TYR A 330 21.31 19.45 -4.71
C TYR A 330 21.42 17.99 -4.27
N ASN A 331 22.48 17.34 -4.76
CA ASN A 331 22.73 15.93 -4.49
C ASN A 331 22.89 15.60 -3.00
N ASP A 332 23.40 16.54 -2.19
CA ASP A 332 23.52 16.41 -0.74
C ASP A 332 22.14 16.30 -0.06
N LEU A 333 21.17 17.11 -0.50
CA LEU A 333 19.79 17.06 0.00
C LEU A 333 19.05 15.81 -0.51
N ARG A 334 19.33 15.37 -1.73
CA ARG A 334 18.84 14.08 -2.26
C ARG A 334 19.34 12.90 -1.46
N GLU A 335 20.63 12.91 -1.09
CA GLU A 335 21.21 11.90 -0.21
C GLU A 335 20.55 11.96 1.17
N LYS A 336 20.38 13.17 1.74
CA LYS A 336 19.68 13.38 3.02
C LYS A 336 18.27 12.79 3.03
N ASN A 337 17.48 13.02 1.99
CA ASN A 337 16.14 12.44 1.83
C ASN A 337 16.14 10.90 1.95
N SER A 338 17.23 10.24 1.56
CA SER A 338 17.32 8.77 1.58
C SER A 338 17.37 8.15 2.98
N TYR A 339 17.88 8.88 3.98
CA TYR A 339 18.14 8.32 5.32
C TYR A 339 17.38 8.99 6.48
N ILE A 340 16.72 10.13 6.26
CA ILE A 340 15.82 10.74 7.26
C ILE A 340 14.56 9.89 7.49
N PHE A 341 13.96 10.00 8.67
CA PHE A 341 12.87 9.10 9.10
C PHE A 341 11.76 9.76 9.93
N THR A 342 11.88 11.04 10.27
CA THR A 342 10.85 11.80 11.01
C THR A 342 10.26 12.92 10.15
N LEU A 343 9.00 13.28 10.42
CA LEU A 343 8.34 14.39 9.73
C LEU A 343 9.09 15.71 9.90
N ASP A 344 9.64 15.99 11.08
CA ASP A 344 10.40 17.22 11.33
C ASP A 344 11.71 17.27 10.54
N GLU A 345 12.38 16.12 10.32
CA GLU A 345 13.53 16.06 9.41
C GLU A 345 13.14 16.32 7.95
N PHE A 346 11.97 15.84 7.50
CA PHE A 346 11.46 16.16 6.16
C PHE A 346 11.13 17.65 6.03
N ARG A 347 10.48 18.25 7.03
CA ARG A 347 10.21 19.70 7.07
C ARG A 347 11.51 20.50 7.01
N ALA A 348 12.51 20.14 7.81
CA ALA A 348 13.82 20.80 7.79
C ALA A 348 14.56 20.62 6.46
N LEU A 349 14.40 19.47 5.79
CA LEU A 349 14.95 19.25 4.45
C LEU A 349 14.28 20.16 3.41
N LEU A 350 12.96 20.32 3.46
CA LEU A 350 12.22 21.19 2.53
C LEU A 350 12.54 22.67 2.76
N LEU A 351 12.67 23.11 4.01
CA LEU A 351 13.09 24.48 4.33
C LEU A 351 14.47 24.80 3.75
N GLU A 352 15.45 23.91 3.93
CA GLU A 352 16.78 24.08 3.35
C GLU A 352 16.73 24.06 1.81
N LEU A 353 15.92 23.17 1.23
CA LEU A 353 15.74 23.09 -0.22
C LEU A 353 15.13 24.39 -0.78
N GLU A 354 14.15 24.95 -0.07
CA GLU A 354 13.49 26.20 -0.42
C GLU A 354 14.45 27.39 -0.32
N MET A 355 15.21 27.52 0.77
CA MET A 355 16.21 28.58 0.94
C MET A 355 17.23 28.61 -0.20
N ARG A 356 17.79 27.45 -0.56
CA ARG A 356 18.73 27.36 -1.71
C ARG A 356 18.04 27.66 -3.04
N THR A 357 16.77 27.30 -3.15
CA THR A 357 15.96 27.61 -4.34
C THR A 357 15.69 29.09 -4.49
N GLN A 358 15.40 29.79 -3.41
CA GLN A 358 15.23 31.23 -3.43
C GLN A 358 16.53 31.94 -3.82
N ALA A 359 17.68 31.49 -3.27
CA ALA A 359 18.99 32.03 -3.66
C ALA A 359 19.31 31.80 -5.15
N ASP A 360 18.95 30.64 -5.72
CA ASP A 360 19.09 30.39 -7.16
C ASP A 360 18.23 31.36 -8.00
N ILE A 361 16.98 31.58 -7.59
CA ILE A 361 16.03 32.48 -8.30
C ILE A 361 16.59 33.90 -8.31
N GLU A 362 17.08 34.37 -7.16
CA GLU A 362 17.69 35.70 -7.01
C GLU A 362 18.96 35.87 -7.86
N GLN A 363 19.79 34.82 -7.95
CA GLN A 363 21.00 34.84 -8.78
C GLN A 363 20.72 34.78 -10.29
N GLN A 364 19.62 34.15 -10.69
CA GLN A 364 19.27 33.97 -12.11
C GLN A 364 18.61 35.20 -12.74
N GLY A 365 18.18 36.19 -11.95
CA GLY A 365 17.68 37.48 -12.46
C GLY A 365 16.70 37.32 -13.61
N MET A 366 15.58 36.64 -13.40
CA MET A 366 14.62 36.34 -14.47
C MET A 366 13.52 37.42 -14.56
N GLU A 367 13.43 38.07 -15.72
CA GLU A 367 12.25 38.85 -16.12
C GLU A 367 11.09 37.89 -16.48
N ASP A 368 9.86 38.25 -16.10
CA ASP A 368 8.63 37.45 -16.24
C ASP A 368 8.30 36.98 -17.70
N SER A 369 9.06 37.40 -18.72
CA SER A 369 8.71 37.18 -20.13
C SER A 369 9.30 35.91 -20.79
N GLU A 370 10.26 35.21 -20.18
CA GLU A 370 10.93 34.03 -20.77
C GLU A 370 10.26 32.68 -20.42
N LEU A 371 9.05 32.69 -19.85
CA LEU A 371 8.38 31.52 -19.26
C LEU A 371 7.80 30.48 -20.25
N VAL A 372 7.92 30.67 -21.58
CA VAL A 372 7.09 29.91 -22.53
C VAL A 372 7.72 28.60 -23.05
N GLU A 373 9.00 28.29 -22.84
CA GLU A 373 9.58 27.02 -23.35
C GLU A 373 10.32 26.12 -22.35
N MET A 374 10.62 26.57 -21.13
CA MET A 374 11.22 25.70 -20.11
C MET A 374 10.67 26.01 -18.72
N THR A 375 9.74 25.19 -18.21
CA THR A 375 9.27 25.31 -16.82
C THR A 375 10.47 25.22 -15.87
N PRO A 376 10.73 26.26 -15.06
CA PRO A 376 11.89 26.31 -14.19
C PRO A 376 11.97 25.11 -13.23
N SER A 377 13.17 24.77 -12.77
CA SER A 377 13.41 23.58 -11.96
C SER A 377 12.65 23.54 -10.63
N TRP A 378 12.19 24.69 -10.13
CA TRP A 378 11.49 24.85 -8.86
C TRP A 378 9.98 24.62 -8.93
N PHE A 379 9.39 24.62 -10.12
CA PHE A 379 8.00 24.23 -10.30
C PHE A 379 7.84 22.71 -10.43
N CYS A 380 6.69 22.20 -9.98
CA CYS A 380 6.28 20.85 -10.29
C CYS A 380 6.20 20.64 -11.81
N LYS A 381 6.86 19.60 -12.34
CA LYS A 381 6.83 19.32 -13.78
C LYS A 381 6.94 17.82 -14.07
N PRO A 382 6.42 17.35 -15.24
CA PRO A 382 6.44 15.95 -15.62
C PRO A 382 7.84 15.34 -15.54
N TYR A 383 7.93 14.12 -15.01
CA TYR A 383 9.17 13.35 -15.15
C TYR A 383 9.33 12.87 -16.59
N VAL A 384 10.23 13.50 -17.33
CA VAL A 384 10.64 13.03 -18.65
C VAL A 384 11.81 12.06 -18.49
N ARG A 385 11.59 10.80 -18.89
CA ARG A 385 12.69 9.82 -18.96
C ARG A 385 13.66 10.28 -20.05
N PRO A 386 14.96 10.46 -19.75
CA PRO A 386 15.95 10.77 -20.77
C PRO A 386 15.92 9.74 -21.89
N HIS A 387 15.95 10.18 -23.15
CA HIS A 387 16.20 9.29 -24.28
C HIS A 387 17.60 8.72 -24.11
N VAL A 388 17.69 7.41 -23.90
CA VAL A 388 18.97 6.70 -23.96
C VAL A 388 19.25 6.52 -25.45
N SER A 389 20.16 7.31 -26.02
CA SER A 389 20.68 7.00 -27.34
C SER A 389 21.35 5.61 -27.28
N THR A 390 21.30 4.84 -28.37
CA THR A 390 21.96 3.52 -28.40
C THR A 390 23.47 3.61 -28.19
N ASP A 391 24.05 4.80 -28.37
CA ASP A 391 25.47 5.12 -28.18
C ASP A 391 25.78 5.62 -26.76
N ASP A 392 24.79 6.14 -26.02
CA ASP A 392 24.87 6.41 -24.59
C ASP A 392 24.50 5.14 -23.79
N GLN A 393 25.19 4.03 -24.06
CA GLN A 393 25.43 3.13 -22.93
C GLN A 393 26.21 3.98 -21.93
N PRO A 394 25.69 4.25 -20.72
CA PRO A 394 26.52 4.89 -19.71
C PRO A 394 27.79 4.06 -19.67
N ALA A 395 28.95 4.70 -19.95
CA ALA A 395 30.24 4.13 -19.61
C ALA A 395 30.02 3.47 -18.26
N VAL A 396 30.26 2.15 -18.18
CA VAL A 396 29.84 1.31 -17.04
C VAL A 396 30.59 1.78 -15.80
N GLU A 397 30.21 2.94 -15.29
CA GLU A 397 30.46 3.43 -13.98
C GLU A 397 29.60 2.51 -13.17
N LYS A 398 30.25 1.43 -12.72
CA LYS A 398 29.67 0.36 -11.94
C LYS A 398 28.71 1.04 -10.97
N THR A 399 27.40 0.84 -11.15
CA THR A 399 26.41 1.50 -10.30
C THR A 399 26.83 1.31 -8.84
N PHE A 400 26.54 2.27 -7.96
CA PHE A 400 26.86 2.12 -6.52
C PHE A 400 26.52 0.71 -6.00
N ARG A 401 25.42 0.12 -6.48
CA ARG A 401 25.04 -1.28 -6.20
C ARG A 401 26.06 -2.32 -6.65
N THR A 402 26.61 -2.19 -7.85
CA THR A 402 27.65 -3.07 -8.41
C THR A 402 28.97 -2.92 -7.66
N GLN A 403 29.42 -1.68 -7.41
CA GLN A 403 30.62 -1.41 -6.60
C GLN A 403 30.45 -1.96 -5.19
N ARG A 404 29.32 -1.66 -4.55
CA ARG A 404 29.01 -2.13 -3.19
C ARG A 404 28.89 -3.65 -3.10
N ASN A 405 28.36 -4.31 -4.13
CA ASN A 405 28.34 -5.76 -4.17
C ASN A 405 29.74 -6.36 -4.34
N ALA A 406 30.61 -5.73 -5.13
CA ALA A 406 31.99 -6.16 -5.29
C ALA A 406 32.80 -5.97 -3.99
N GLU A 407 32.65 -4.83 -3.31
CA GLU A 407 33.22 -4.61 -1.97
C GLU A 407 32.75 -5.65 -0.96
N LEU A 408 31.43 -5.90 -0.92
CA LEU A 408 30.87 -6.89 0.00
C LEU A 408 31.30 -8.31 -0.34
N GLN A 409 31.56 -8.61 -1.61
CA GLN A 409 32.12 -9.89 -2.04
C GLN A 409 33.56 -10.03 -1.53
N LYS A 410 34.40 -9.01 -1.76
CA LYS A 410 35.79 -9.00 -1.30
C LYS A 410 35.91 -9.14 0.22
N LEU A 411 35.11 -8.37 0.97
CA LEU A 411 35.01 -8.47 2.43
C LEU A 411 34.50 -9.84 2.90
N SER A 412 33.62 -10.49 2.12
CA SER A 412 33.07 -11.81 2.43
C SER A 412 34.15 -12.89 2.33
N GLU A 413 35.01 -12.78 1.33
CA GLU A 413 36.16 -13.66 1.09
C GLU A 413 37.25 -13.43 2.14
N GLU A 414 37.62 -12.18 2.42
CA GLU A 414 38.65 -11.81 3.40
C GLU A 414 38.28 -12.24 4.83
N LEU A 415 37.01 -12.10 5.22
CA LEU A 415 36.55 -12.38 6.58
C LEU A 415 35.96 -13.79 6.75
N GLY A 416 35.87 -14.59 5.68
CA GLY A 416 35.32 -15.94 5.71
C GLY A 416 33.85 -16.04 6.16
N ILE A 417 33.06 -14.98 5.96
CA ILE A 417 31.66 -14.89 6.39
C ILE A 417 30.77 -14.54 5.21
N SER A 418 29.51 -14.98 5.22
CA SER A 418 28.59 -14.71 4.11
C SER A 418 28.29 -13.22 3.94
N LYS A 419 28.07 -12.78 2.69
CA LYS A 419 27.57 -11.42 2.35
C LYS A 419 26.35 -10.99 3.19
N ARG A 420 25.49 -11.93 3.58
CA ARG A 420 24.32 -11.68 4.44
C ARG A 420 24.74 -11.34 5.88
N GLN A 421 25.73 -12.03 6.43
CA GLN A 421 26.29 -11.74 7.76
C GLN A 421 27.02 -10.40 7.76
N LEU A 422 27.76 -10.07 6.70
CA LEU A 422 28.41 -8.77 6.51
C LEU A 422 27.43 -7.60 6.54
N ARG A 423 26.39 -7.64 5.70
CA ARG A 423 25.34 -6.61 5.70
C ARG A 423 24.64 -6.47 7.07
N ARG A 424 24.51 -7.57 7.81
CA ARG A 424 23.95 -7.57 9.18
C ARG A 424 24.91 -6.94 10.20
N ARG A 425 26.24 -7.12 10.04
CA ARG A 425 27.27 -6.49 10.88
C ARG A 425 27.40 -5.00 10.60
N GLU A 426 27.39 -4.59 9.34
CA GLU A 426 27.40 -3.18 8.94
C GLU A 426 26.15 -2.44 9.44
N ARG A 427 24.98 -3.07 9.34
CA ARG A 427 23.74 -2.53 9.91
C ARG A 427 23.85 -2.35 11.42
N ARG A 428 24.50 -3.27 12.14
CA ARG A 428 24.75 -3.16 13.58
C ARG A 428 25.75 -2.06 13.93
N GLN A 429 26.77 -1.81 13.09
CA GLN A 429 27.71 -0.70 13.27
C GLN A 429 27.04 0.67 13.04
N LEU A 430 26.11 0.75 12.08
CA LEU A 430 25.27 1.94 11.89
C LEU A 430 24.29 2.13 13.06
N GLU A 431 23.73 1.04 13.60
CA GLU A 431 22.93 1.07 14.83
C GLU A 431 23.75 1.51 16.07
N SER A 432 25.05 1.19 16.14
CA SER A 432 25.93 1.66 17.22
C SER A 432 26.33 3.14 17.11
N LYS A 433 26.21 3.75 15.91
CA LYS A 433 26.43 5.19 15.70
C LYS A 433 25.20 6.06 15.98
N LYS A 434 24.01 5.47 16.05
CA LYS A 434 22.82 6.20 16.54
C LYS A 434 23.05 6.50 18.02
N LYS A 435 22.87 7.77 18.44
CA LYS A 435 22.79 8.12 19.88
C LYS A 435 21.77 7.18 20.51
N ILE A 436 22.27 6.22 21.28
CA ILE A 436 21.44 5.26 21.98
C ILE A 436 20.67 6.10 22.99
N ASN A 437 19.37 6.31 22.75
CA ASN A 437 18.47 6.56 23.85
C ASN A 437 18.63 5.34 24.75
N CYS A 438 19.33 5.49 25.88
CA CYS A 438 19.74 4.38 26.74
C CYS A 438 18.51 3.51 26.99
N LYS A 439 18.50 2.30 26.42
CA LYS A 439 17.44 1.33 26.68
C LYS A 439 17.35 1.21 28.20
N LEU A 440 16.17 1.43 28.77
CA LEU A 440 15.87 1.19 30.18
C LEU A 440 16.52 -0.15 30.57
N THR A 441 17.52 -0.08 31.45
CA THR A 441 18.23 -1.24 31.97
C THR A 441 17.30 -1.94 32.96
N TYR A 442 16.60 -2.95 32.46
CA TYR A 442 15.80 -3.82 33.32
C TYR A 442 16.74 -4.62 34.23
N PRO A 443 16.48 -4.70 35.56
CA PRO A 443 17.22 -5.60 36.43
C PRO A 443 17.09 -7.04 35.92
N ARG A 444 18.09 -7.90 36.15
CA ARG A 444 18.01 -9.31 35.75
C ARG A 444 17.21 -10.09 36.78
N CYS A 445 16.28 -10.93 36.32
CA CYS A 445 15.56 -11.90 37.14
C CYS A 445 16.55 -12.83 37.84
N GLU A 446 16.51 -12.90 39.16
CA GLU A 446 17.43 -13.72 39.95
C GLU A 446 17.34 -15.21 39.57
N ARG A 447 16.16 -15.69 39.17
CA ARG A 447 15.96 -17.11 38.85
C ARG A 447 16.34 -17.50 37.42
N CYS A 448 16.03 -16.68 36.41
CA CYS A 448 16.19 -17.07 35.00
C CYS A 448 17.03 -16.10 34.16
N LYS A 449 17.59 -15.06 34.78
CA LYS A 449 18.43 -14.01 34.16
C LYS A 449 17.75 -13.19 33.04
N GLN A 450 16.47 -13.45 32.74
CA GLN A 450 15.63 -12.64 31.85
C GLN A 450 15.30 -11.28 32.49
N PRO A 451 14.90 -10.26 31.73
CA PRO A 451 14.51 -8.95 32.28
C PRO A 451 13.44 -9.08 33.38
N ALA A 452 13.74 -8.57 34.57
CA ALA A 452 12.81 -8.42 35.69
C ALA A 452 12.11 -7.06 35.62
N SER A 453 10.90 -7.01 36.20
CA SER A 453 10.20 -5.74 36.33
C SER A 453 10.86 -4.90 37.43
N PRO A 454 11.20 -3.62 37.17
CA PRO A 454 11.98 -2.80 38.09
C PRO A 454 11.32 -2.61 39.46
N ASN A 455 9.99 -2.63 39.50
CA ASN A 455 9.22 -2.43 40.73
C ASN A 455 8.72 -3.75 41.35
N CYS A 456 9.19 -4.91 40.88
CA CYS A 456 8.81 -6.19 41.46
C CYS A 456 9.60 -6.41 42.76
N LEU A 457 8.91 -6.55 43.90
CA LEU A 457 9.54 -6.82 45.20
C LEU A 457 10.42 -8.08 45.18
N ASN A 458 10.02 -9.09 44.40
CA ASN A 458 10.79 -10.33 44.24
C ASN A 458 11.94 -10.22 43.23
N ARG A 459 12.20 -9.04 42.62
CA ARG A 459 13.23 -8.79 41.58
C ARG A 459 13.24 -9.82 40.44
N MET A 460 12.07 -10.32 40.08
CA MET A 460 11.89 -11.41 39.11
C MET A 460 11.10 -10.96 37.88
N CYS A 461 11.21 -11.74 36.80
CA CYS A 461 10.26 -11.65 35.69
C CYS A 461 8.89 -12.21 36.13
N ARG A 462 7.81 -11.85 35.43
CA ARG A 462 6.44 -12.27 35.79
C ARG A 462 6.29 -13.80 35.95
N LYS A 463 6.94 -14.59 35.09
CA LYS A 463 6.90 -16.06 35.15
C LYS A 463 7.52 -16.60 36.44
N CYS A 464 8.73 -16.13 36.79
CA CYS A 464 9.42 -16.56 38.01
C CYS A 464 8.74 -16.01 39.27
N CYS A 465 8.24 -14.77 39.21
CA CYS A 465 7.50 -14.15 40.30
C CYS A 465 6.19 -14.91 40.60
N LYS A 466 5.45 -15.35 39.58
CA LYS A 466 4.26 -16.22 39.73
C LYS A 466 4.57 -17.50 40.51
N TRP A 467 5.71 -18.12 40.26
CA TRP A 467 6.14 -19.32 41.00
C TRP A 467 6.45 -19.00 42.48
N VAL A 468 7.16 -17.90 42.76
CA VAL A 468 7.45 -17.47 44.14
C VAL A 468 6.18 -17.10 44.89
N CYS A 469 5.29 -16.33 44.27
CA CYS A 469 4.02 -15.92 44.87
C CYS A 469 3.18 -17.12 45.30
N LEU A 470 3.18 -18.19 44.48
CA LEU A 470 2.44 -19.42 44.76
C LEU A 470 3.08 -20.27 45.88
N ARG A 471 4.41 -20.31 45.99
CA ARG A 471 5.11 -21.18 46.96
C ARG A 471 5.29 -20.53 48.33
N ASN A 472 5.55 -19.23 48.34
CA ASN A 472 5.84 -18.48 49.56
C ASN A 472 4.61 -17.76 50.14
N VAL A 473 3.42 -17.97 49.56
CA VAL A 473 2.16 -17.35 50.01
C VAL A 473 2.27 -15.81 50.05
N VAL A 474 2.80 -15.24 48.97
CA VAL A 474 3.00 -13.78 48.84
C VAL A 474 2.33 -13.22 47.60
N ASN A 475 1.89 -11.96 47.68
CA ASN A 475 1.28 -11.24 46.57
C ASN A 475 2.28 -10.31 45.89
N CYS A 476 2.12 -10.09 44.59
CA CYS A 476 2.91 -9.12 43.82
C CYS A 476 2.00 -8.15 43.08
N GLN A 477 1.96 -6.90 43.55
CA GLN A 477 1.18 -5.82 42.91
C GLN A 477 1.71 -5.51 41.49
N THR A 478 3.02 -5.49 41.30
CA THR A 478 3.69 -5.15 40.02
C THR A 478 3.33 -6.08 38.87
N HIS A 479 3.09 -7.36 39.16
CA HIS A 479 2.69 -8.37 38.17
C HIS A 479 1.21 -8.73 38.22
N ASN A 480 0.46 -8.05 39.10
CA ASN A 480 -0.92 -8.35 39.44
C ASN A 480 -1.13 -9.84 39.74
N LEU A 481 -0.35 -10.35 40.69
CA LEU A 481 -0.35 -11.74 41.13
C LEU A 481 -0.84 -11.79 42.57
N ASP A 482 -2.01 -12.38 42.76
CA ASP A 482 -2.58 -12.66 44.07
C ASP A 482 -2.55 -14.18 44.34
N HIS A 483 -2.04 -14.56 45.51
CA HIS A 483 -1.82 -15.95 45.90
C HIS A 483 -3.14 -16.75 45.90
N GLN A 484 -4.22 -16.20 46.46
CA GLN A 484 -5.50 -16.91 46.51
C GLN A 484 -6.04 -17.19 45.10
N THR A 485 -5.92 -16.21 44.22
CA THR A 485 -6.31 -16.33 42.80
C THR A 485 -5.45 -17.34 42.05
N LEU A 486 -4.14 -17.34 42.30
CA LEU A 486 -3.20 -18.27 41.69
C LEU A 486 -3.42 -19.71 42.18
N LEU A 487 -3.67 -19.88 43.48
CA LEU A 487 -3.96 -21.17 44.10
C LEU A 487 -5.28 -21.75 43.60
N ALA A 488 -6.33 -20.92 43.45
CA ALA A 488 -7.60 -21.33 42.87
C ALA A 488 -7.43 -21.87 41.43
N LYS A 489 -6.67 -21.14 40.59
CA LYS A 489 -6.34 -21.62 39.23
C LYS A 489 -5.53 -22.92 39.25
N LYS A 490 -4.61 -23.07 40.20
CA LYS A 490 -3.80 -24.28 40.36
C LYS A 490 -4.66 -25.49 40.80
N LYS A 491 -5.63 -25.28 41.71
CA LYS A 491 -6.62 -26.30 42.14
C LYS A 491 -7.47 -26.79 40.97
N MET A 492 -7.99 -25.88 40.14
CA MET A 492 -8.74 -26.25 38.94
C MET A 492 -7.90 -27.07 37.96
N TYR A 493 -6.64 -26.68 37.77
CA TYR A 493 -5.72 -27.40 36.90
C TYR A 493 -5.33 -28.79 37.44
N ALA A 494 -5.11 -28.91 38.75
CA ALA A 494 -4.81 -30.16 39.44
C ALA A 494 -5.95 -31.18 39.31
N SER A 495 -7.20 -30.71 39.50
CA SER A 495 -8.41 -31.50 39.30
C SER A 495 -8.52 -32.02 37.86
N GLY A 496 -8.21 -31.19 36.86
CA GLY A 496 -8.20 -31.61 35.45
C GLY A 496 -7.12 -32.62 35.07
N LEU A 497 -6.11 -32.82 35.92
CA LEU A 497 -5.01 -33.77 35.72
C LEU A 497 -5.07 -34.99 36.67
N GLY A 498 -6.02 -35.03 37.60
CA GLY A 498 -6.15 -36.12 38.58
C GLY A 498 -5.01 -36.19 39.59
N VAL A 499 -4.35 -35.06 39.89
CA VAL A 499 -3.25 -34.97 40.87
C VAL A 499 -3.59 -33.98 41.97
N THR A 500 -2.93 -34.11 43.12
CA THR A 500 -3.08 -33.17 44.24
C THR A 500 -2.34 -31.85 43.96
N VAL A 501 -2.76 -30.77 44.65
CA VAL A 501 -2.10 -29.47 44.51
C VAL A 501 -0.70 -29.52 45.12
N GLU A 502 -0.52 -30.25 46.21
CA GLU A 502 0.79 -30.49 46.84
C GLU A 502 1.77 -31.14 45.85
N GLU A 503 1.36 -32.15 45.09
CA GLU A 503 2.20 -32.80 44.06
C GLU A 503 2.62 -31.85 42.92
N LEU A 504 1.77 -30.88 42.59
CA LEU A 504 2.03 -29.85 41.57
C LEU A 504 2.86 -28.66 42.07
N LEU A 505 2.98 -28.49 43.39
CA LEU A 505 3.80 -27.44 44.03
C LEU A 505 5.23 -27.92 44.29
N HIS A 506 5.43 -29.22 44.52
CA HIS A 506 6.73 -29.83 44.81
C HIS A 506 7.53 -30.24 43.57
N SER A 507 6.95 -30.22 42.37
CA SER A 507 7.71 -30.49 41.14
C SER A 507 8.64 -29.33 40.78
N GLU A 508 9.95 -29.58 40.70
CA GLU A 508 10.96 -28.57 40.33
C GLU A 508 10.95 -28.20 38.83
N THR A 509 10.25 -28.98 38.00
CA THR A 509 10.14 -28.74 36.56
C THR A 509 9.15 -27.63 36.23
N THR A 510 9.46 -26.86 35.19
CA THR A 510 8.64 -25.73 34.78
C THR A 510 7.32 -26.19 34.13
N GLU A 511 6.25 -25.41 34.25
CA GLU A 511 4.93 -25.68 33.62
C GLU A 511 5.05 -26.03 32.12
N ASP A 512 6.07 -25.51 31.41
CA ASP A 512 6.31 -25.75 29.98
C ASP A 512 6.91 -27.14 29.68
N GLU A 513 7.70 -27.75 30.59
CA GLU A 513 8.35 -29.05 30.36
C GLU A 513 7.37 -30.23 30.42
N ARG A 514 6.38 -30.18 31.33
CA ARG A 514 5.29 -31.18 31.36
C ARG A 514 4.39 -31.10 30.13
N ILE A 515 4.18 -29.89 29.58
CA ILE A 515 3.40 -29.69 28.34
C ILE A 515 4.12 -30.28 27.13
N ILE A 516 5.46 -30.15 27.07
CA ILE A 516 6.27 -30.74 25.99
C ILE A 516 6.28 -32.28 26.09
N GLY A 517 6.45 -32.83 27.30
CA GLY A 517 6.39 -34.27 27.54
C GLY A 517 5.03 -34.91 27.19
N LEU A 518 3.92 -34.29 27.62
CA LEU A 518 2.56 -34.76 27.30
C LEU A 518 2.21 -34.64 25.81
N LYS A 519 2.73 -33.62 25.11
CA LYS A 519 2.59 -33.49 23.65
C LYS A 519 3.40 -34.55 22.90
N HIS A 520 4.59 -34.90 23.36
CA HIS A 520 5.40 -35.97 22.76
C HIS A 520 4.75 -37.36 22.93
N VAL A 521 4.22 -37.68 24.12
CA VAL A 521 3.52 -38.95 24.37
C VAL A 521 2.22 -39.07 23.54
N LYS A 522 1.47 -37.97 23.34
CA LYS A 522 0.31 -37.96 22.43
C LYS A 522 0.71 -38.10 20.95
N ARG A 523 1.86 -37.55 20.56
CA ARG A 523 2.35 -37.63 19.17
C ARG A 523 2.88 -39.03 18.83
N GLU A 524 3.53 -39.72 19.76
CA GLU A 524 3.96 -41.12 19.58
C GLU A 524 2.79 -42.11 19.57
N LYS A 525 1.73 -41.86 20.37
CA LYS A 525 0.50 -42.66 20.29
C LYS A 525 -0.23 -42.48 18.95
N ASN A 526 -0.24 -41.27 18.38
CA ASN A 526 -0.84 -41.01 17.08
C ASN A 526 0.01 -41.54 15.90
N LEU A 527 1.35 -41.54 16.02
CA LEU A 527 2.25 -42.14 15.02
C LEU A 527 2.19 -43.67 15.00
N LYS A 528 1.88 -44.32 16.13
CA LYS A 528 1.65 -45.78 16.17
C LYS A 528 0.28 -46.20 15.60
N THR A 529 -0.70 -45.31 15.56
CA THR A 529 -2.02 -45.59 14.93
C THR A 529 -2.02 -45.36 13.41
N ASP A 530 -1.08 -44.60 12.86
CA ASP A 530 -0.94 -44.39 11.41
C ASP A 530 -0.05 -45.45 10.71
N LEU A 531 0.54 -46.38 11.46
CA LEU A 531 1.38 -47.48 10.95
C LEU A 531 0.66 -48.85 10.90
N MET A 532 -0.67 -48.86 10.99
CA MET A 532 -1.48 -50.05 10.70
C MET A 532 -2.57 -49.74 9.66
N ARG A 533 -2.15 -49.61 8.41
CA ARG A 533 -2.99 -49.85 7.23
C ARG A 533 -2.28 -50.85 6.31
N SER A 534 -3.02 -51.85 5.85
CA SER A 534 -2.52 -53.08 5.22
C SER A 534 -1.89 -52.86 3.82
N PRO A 535 -0.92 -53.69 3.42
CA PRO A 535 -0.30 -53.66 2.11
C PRO A 535 -1.14 -54.41 1.06
N ALA A 536 -2.02 -53.70 0.38
CA ALA A 536 -2.57 -54.09 -0.92
C ALA A 536 -2.83 -52.79 -1.69
N GLU A 537 -2.53 -52.76 -2.99
CA GLU A 537 -2.68 -51.61 -3.90
C GLU A 537 -1.46 -50.67 -4.04
N LEU A 538 -0.26 -51.22 -4.25
CA LEU A 538 0.78 -50.55 -5.04
C LEU A 538 1.39 -51.55 -6.03
N ASN A 539 0.67 -51.81 -7.11
CA ASN A 539 1.18 -52.45 -8.32
C ASN A 539 0.52 -51.74 -9.51
N GLY A 540 1.28 -50.90 -10.22
CA GLY A 540 0.71 -50.06 -11.27
C GLY A 540 1.69 -49.16 -12.01
N GLN A 541 2.70 -49.78 -12.65
CA GLN A 541 3.27 -49.38 -13.94
C GLN A 541 4.08 -48.07 -14.06
N ASP A 542 5.41 -48.25 -13.95
CA ASP A 542 6.42 -47.57 -14.78
C ASP A 542 6.38 -48.11 -16.23
N LYS A 543 6.46 -47.18 -17.20
CA LYS A 543 6.86 -47.30 -18.64
C LYS A 543 6.78 -45.86 -19.18
N LYS A 544 7.73 -45.21 -19.85
CA LYS A 544 8.84 -45.57 -20.77
C LYS A 544 9.75 -44.32 -20.85
N GLU A 545 11.09 -44.46 -20.85
CA GLU A 545 11.97 -44.31 -22.04
C GLU A 545 11.67 -43.08 -22.91
N SER A 546 12.61 -42.31 -23.47
CA SER A 546 14.07 -42.25 -23.49
C SER A 546 14.37 -41.07 -24.43
N GLN A 547 15.46 -40.34 -24.24
CA GLN A 547 16.32 -39.89 -25.34
C GLN A 547 17.61 -39.29 -24.77
N LEU A 548 18.68 -40.09 -24.93
CA LEU A 548 20.02 -39.75 -25.40
C LEU A 548 20.83 -38.74 -24.52
N SER A 549 21.78 -39.22 -23.69
CA SER A 549 23.14 -39.67 -24.05
C SER A 549 23.95 -38.55 -24.72
N ASN A 550 25.11 -38.08 -24.26
CA ASN A 550 26.36 -38.76 -23.88
C ASN A 550 27.36 -37.57 -23.65
N VAL A 551 28.24 -37.49 -22.65
CA VAL A 551 29.58 -38.12 -22.54
C VAL A 551 30.32 -37.56 -21.30
N MET A 552 30.92 -38.45 -20.50
CA MET A 552 32.12 -38.39 -19.62
C MET A 552 32.27 -37.26 -18.58
N ILE A 553 32.31 -37.54 -17.26
CA ILE A 553 33.45 -38.08 -16.47
C ILE A 553 34.74 -37.26 -16.75
N THR A 554 35.22 -36.41 -15.84
CA THR A 554 36.17 -36.82 -14.79
C THR A 554 36.20 -35.86 -13.59
N HIS A 555 36.59 -36.45 -12.45
CA HIS A 555 36.95 -35.82 -11.19
C HIS A 555 38.05 -34.73 -11.29
N SER A 556 37.99 -33.78 -10.34
CA SER A 556 39.03 -33.44 -9.35
C SER A 556 39.33 -31.94 -9.20
N ASN A 557 39.37 -31.52 -7.93
CA ASN A 557 40.22 -30.49 -7.34
C ASN A 557 40.39 -29.14 -8.07
N ARG A 558 39.64 -28.12 -7.65
CA ARG A 558 40.13 -26.99 -6.83
C ARG A 558 38.99 -26.02 -6.49
#